data_AF-A0A8S3BZE3-F1
#
_entry.id   AF-A0A8S3BZE3-F1
#
_cell.length_a   1.000
_cell.length_b   1.000
_cell.length_c   1.000
_cell.angle_alpha   90.00
_cell.angle_beta   90.00
_cell.angle_gamma   90.00
#
_symmetry.space_group_name_H-M   'P 1'
#
loop_
_entity.id
_entity.type
_entity.pdbx_description
1 polymer ?
#
loop_
_entity_poly.entity_id
_entity_poly.type
_entity_poly.pdbx_seq_one_letter_code
_entity_poly.pdbx_strand_id
1 'polypeptide(L)' 'VLHRNEASGALSGLTRVRRFQQDDAHIFCAQSQIKDEIGGCLDFLKQVYGIFGFTFELK' A
#
# COMPACT_ATOMS: atom_id res chain seq x y z
N VAL A 1 -10.62 -9.20 -4.74
CA VAL A 1 -9.55 -10.22 -4.82
C VAL A 1 -8.81 -10.02 -6.13
N LEU A 2 -7.49 -9.94 -6.09
CA LEU A 2 -6.64 -9.69 -7.26
C LEU A 2 -5.90 -10.97 -7.67
N HIS A 3 -5.67 -11.09 -8.97
CA HIS A 3 -4.89 -12.20 -9.54
C HIS A 3 -3.77 -11.66 -10.44
N ARG A 4 -2.55 -12.18 -10.26
CA ARG A 4 -1.39 -11.91 -11.13
C ARG A 4 -0.79 -13.24 -11.58
N ASN A 5 -0.55 -13.40 -12.88
CA ASN A 5 -0.01 -14.65 -13.43
C ASN A 5 1.52 -14.71 -13.32
N GLU A 6 2.03 -14.79 -12.09
CA GLU A 6 3.46 -14.96 -11.81
C GLU A 6 3.95 -16.35 -12.23
N ALA A 7 5.19 -16.43 -12.71
CA ALA A 7 5.83 -17.69 -13.09
C ALA A 7 5.90 -18.64 -11.88
N SER A 8 5.57 -19.93 -12.07
CA SER A 8 5.48 -20.90 -10.97
C SER A 8 6.80 -21.07 -10.20
N GLY A 9 7.93 -21.04 -10.90
CA GLY A 9 9.27 -21.13 -10.28
C GLY A 9 9.68 -19.91 -9.44
N ALA A 10 8.92 -18.81 -9.50
CA ALA A 10 9.18 -17.61 -8.72
C ALA A 10 8.27 -17.47 -7.48
N LEU A 11 7.27 -18.35 -7.30
CA LEU A 11 6.35 -18.29 -6.17
C LEU A 11 7.07 -18.66 -4.87
N SER A 12 6.79 -17.91 -3.79
CA SER A 12 7.39 -18.16 -2.48
C SER A 12 6.47 -17.73 -1.35
N GLY A 13 5.99 -18.71 -0.57
CA GLY A 13 5.13 -18.51 0.60
C GLY A 13 4.02 -17.49 0.37
N LEU A 14 3.99 -16.44 1.20
CA LEU A 14 3.08 -15.29 1.06
C LEU A 14 3.76 -14.06 0.43
N THR A 15 5.08 -14.09 0.23
CA THR A 15 5.83 -12.93 -0.29
C THR A 15 5.75 -12.83 -1.81
N ARG A 16 5.46 -13.93 -2.53
CA ARG A 16 5.21 -13.92 -3.98
C ARG A 16 4.10 -14.90 -4.37
N VAL A 17 2.92 -14.37 -4.69
CA VAL A 17 1.68 -15.14 -4.88
C VAL A 17 0.91 -14.72 -6.15
N ARG A 18 0.06 -15.64 -6.65
CA ARG A 18 -0.85 -15.36 -7.78
C ARG A 18 -2.18 -14.74 -7.35
N ARG A 19 -2.55 -14.85 -6.08
CA ARG A 19 -3.82 -14.35 -5.52
C ARG A 19 -3.56 -13.64 -4.21
N PHE A 20 -4.06 -12.42 -4.08
CA PHE A 20 -3.94 -11.62 -2.86
C PHE A 20 -5.06 -10.59 -2.78
N GLN A 21 -5.17 -9.94 -1.63
CA GLN A 21 -6.06 -8.81 -1.41
C GLN A 21 -5.20 -7.62 -1.00
N GLN A 22 -5.39 -6.49 -1.68
CA GLN A 22 -4.76 -5.23 -1.30
C GLN A 22 -5.76 -4.42 -0.47
N ASP A 23 -5.21 -3.62 0.43
CA ASP A 23 -5.82 -2.47 1.09
C ASP A 23 -5.92 -1.27 0.11
N ASP A 24 -6.44 -1.53 -1.09
CA ASP A 24 -6.47 -0.57 -2.19
C ASP A 24 -7.60 0.47 -2.02
N ALA A 25 -7.30 1.73 -2.34
CA ALA A 25 -8.23 2.85 -2.26
C ALA A 25 -7.89 3.92 -3.31
N HIS A 26 -8.93 4.58 -3.82
CA HIS A 26 -8.79 5.65 -4.82
C HIS A 26 -9.44 6.93 -4.28
N ILE A 27 -8.62 7.98 -4.10
CA ILE A 27 -9.09 9.29 -3.63
C ILE A 27 -9.35 10.18 -4.85
N PHE A 28 -10.61 10.60 -5.01
CA PHE A 28 -11.00 11.58 -6.02
C PHE A 28 -11.10 12.95 -5.33
N CYS A 29 -10.25 13.90 -5.71
CA CYS A 29 -10.19 15.22 -5.10
C CYS A 29 -10.01 16.32 -6.14
N ALA A 30 -10.35 17.56 -5.77
CA ALA A 30 -10.03 18.73 -6.57
C ALA A 30 -8.51 19.01 -6.57
N GLN A 31 -8.01 19.71 -7.59
CA GLN A 31 -6.58 20.03 -7.69
C GLN A 31 -6.05 20.78 -6.45
N SER A 32 -6.87 21.65 -5.86
CA SER A 32 -6.52 22.39 -4.65
C SER A 32 -6.30 21.50 -3.41
N GLN A 33 -6.87 20.30 -3.39
CA GLN A 33 -6.83 19.39 -2.25
C GLN A 33 -5.65 18.41 -2.30
N ILE A 34 -4.95 18.29 -3.43
CA ILE A 34 -3.91 17.27 -3.65
C ILE A 34 -2.87 17.24 -2.52
N LYS A 35 -2.41 18.42 -2.09
CA LYS A 35 -1.38 18.52 -1.04
C LYS A 35 -1.88 17.98 0.30
N ASP A 36 -3.12 18.29 0.66
CA ASP A 36 -3.72 17.90 1.92
C ASP A 36 -4.04 16.40 1.94
N GLU A 37 -4.55 15.86 0.83
CA GLU A 37 -4.83 14.42 0.69
C GLU A 37 -3.53 13.58 0.75
N ILE A 38 -2.45 14.04 0.11
CA ILE A 38 -1.13 13.39 0.22
C ILE A 38 -0.64 13.42 1.67
N GLY A 39 -0.77 14.57 2.36
CA GLY A 39 -0.41 14.70 3.77
C GLY A 39 -1.16 13.72 4.65
N GLY A 40 -2.48 13.64 4.49
CA GLY A 40 -3.35 12.71 5.21
C GLY A 40 -2.97 11.24 4.97
N CYS A 41 -2.65 10.87 3.72
CA CYS A 41 -2.19 9.51 3.39
C CYS A 41 -0.87 9.15 4.10
N LEU A 42 0.09 10.08 4.15
CA LEU A 42 1.36 9.85 4.84
C LEU A 42 1.17 9.72 6.35
N ASP A 43 0.28 10.50 6.96
CA ASP A 43 0.00 10.41 8.39
C ASP A 43 -0.74 9.12 8.74
N PHE A 44 -1.67 8.66 7.88
CA PHE A 44 -2.30 7.36 8.02
C PHE A 44 -1.27 6.22 7.95
N LEU A 45 -0.33 6.26 7.00
CA LEU A 45 0.75 5.27 6.89
C LEU A 45 1.63 5.24 8.15
N LYS A 46 2.02 6.41 8.67
CA LYS A 46 2.77 6.51 9.94
C LYS A 46 2.01 5.89 11.11
N GLN A 47 0.71 6.17 11.22
CA GLN A 47 -0.12 5.63 12.30
C GLN A 47 -0.16 4.10 12.25
N VAL A 48 -0.45 3.54 11.07
CA VAL A 48 -0.53 2.08 10.89
C VAL A 48 0.82 1.43 11.21
N TYR A 49 1.92 1.96 10.66
CA TYR A 49 3.25 1.38 10.90
C TYR A 49 3.70 1.53 12.36
N GLY A 50 3.35 2.66 13.00
CA GLY A 50 3.62 2.91 14.40
C GLY A 50 2.95 1.91 15.35
N ILE A 51 1.75 1.43 15.03
CA ILE A 51 1.06 0.38 15.81
C ILE A 51 1.89 -0.91 15.86
N PHE A 52 2.56 -1.26 14.76
CA PHE A 52 3.40 -2.46 14.67
C PHE A 52 4.87 -2.21 15.04
N GLY A 53 5.24 -0.98 15.41
CA GLY A 53 6.62 -0.60 15.74
C GLY A 53 7.57 -0.57 14.54
N PHE A 54 7.04 -0.44 13.32
CA PHE A 54 7.85 -0.36 12.11
C PHE A 54 8.34 1.07 11.83
N THR A 55 9.58 1.19 11.38
CA THR A 55 10.16 2.43 10.87
C THR A 55 10.21 2.41 9.34
N PHE A 56 10.12 3.57 8.68
CA PHE A 56 10.24 3.69 7.23
C PHE A 56 10.95 4.98 6.82
N GLU A 57 11.49 5.00 5.60
CA GLU A 57 12.15 6.15 4.99
C GLU A 57 11.44 6.54 3.69
N LEU A 58 11.25 7.85 3.48
CA LEU A 58 10.80 8.42 2.21
C LEU A 58 12.03 8.99 1.49
N LYS A 59 12.28 8.53 0.26
CA LYS A 59 13.37 9.04 -0.60
C LYS A 59 12.83 9.99 -1.67
#